data_AF-A0A511UWH6-F1
#
_entry.id   AF-A0A511UWH6-F1
#
_cell.length_a   1.000
_cell.length_b   1.000
_cell.length_c   1.000
_cell.angle_alpha   90.00
_cell.angle_beta   90.00
_cell.angle_gamma   90.00
#
_symmetry.space_group_name_H-M   'P 1'
#
loop_
_entity.id
_entity.type
_entity.pdbx_description
1 polymer ?
#
loop_
_entity_poly.entity_id
_entity_poly.type
_entity_poly.pdbx_seq_one_letter_code
_entity_poly.pdbx_strand_id
1 'polypeptide(L)' 'MEKENLLSSTLKKSTAGPKRKYYSITEKGEQELINFTKRWEHLSHSVNKVLKKGEM' A
#
# COMPACT_ATOMS: atom_id res chain seq x y z
N MET A 1 6.68 8.35 -0.84
CA MET A 1 6.56 7.08 -1.59
C MET A 1 7.40 7.08 -2.87
N GLU A 2 7.28 8.07 -3.76
CA GLU A 2 8.19 8.18 -4.92
C GLU A 2 9.66 8.41 -4.51
N LYS A 3 9.92 9.34 -3.56
CA LYS A 3 11.26 9.57 -3.01
C LYS A 3 11.89 8.31 -2.42
N GLU A 4 11.06 7.43 -1.88
CA GLU A 4 11.46 6.14 -1.29
C GLU A 4 11.53 5.01 -2.33
N ASN A 5 11.28 5.31 -3.61
CA ASN A 5 11.23 4.39 -4.73
C ASN A 5 10.18 3.26 -4.58
N LEU A 6 9.07 3.51 -3.88
CA LEU A 6 7.94 2.57 -3.78
C LEU A 6 6.92 2.75 -4.90
N LEU A 7 6.89 3.95 -5.49
CA LEU A 7 6.01 4.29 -6.61
C LEU A 7 6.85 4.97 -7.69
N SER A 8 6.52 4.68 -8.95
CA SER A 8 6.94 5.46 -10.11
C SER A 8 5.77 6.28 -10.61
N SER A 9 6.03 7.32 -11.40
CA SER A 9 4.96 8.06 -12.06
C SER A 9 5.26 8.39 -13.51
N THR A 10 4.18 8.60 -14.26
CA THR A 10 4.23 9.02 -15.66
C THR A 10 3.19 10.12 -15.88
N LEU A 11 3.62 11.20 -16.54
CA LEU A 11 2.71 12.24 -17.01
C LEU A 11 2.07 11.80 -18.32
N LYS A 12 0.76 11.56 -18.31
CA LYS A 12 0.00 11.25 -19.53
C LYS A 12 -0.83 12.47 -19.96
N LYS A 13 -0.83 12.75 -21.25
CA LYS A 13 -1.74 13.76 -21.83
C LYS A 13 -3.17 13.23 -21.67
N SER A 14 -4.04 14.05 -21.09
CA SER A 14 -5.48 13.75 -21.03
C SER A 14 -6.08 14.00 -22.42
N THR A 15 -7.05 13.18 -22.82
CA THR A 15 -7.78 13.34 -24.10
C THR A 15 -8.62 14.62 -24.15
N ALA A 16 -8.95 15.20 -22.99
CA ALA A 16 -9.81 16.38 -22.89
C ALA A 16 -9.42 17.31 -21.72
N GLY A 17 -8.12 17.54 -21.44
CA GLY A 17 -7.73 18.45 -20.37
C GLY A 17 -6.24 18.46 -19.99
N PRO A 18 -5.89 18.96 -18.79
CA PRO A 18 -4.50 19.07 -18.36
C PRO A 18 -3.83 17.70 -18.19
N LYS A 19 -2.49 17.68 -18.24
CA LYS A 19 -1.71 16.45 -18.04
C LYS A 19 -2.00 15.87 -16.65
N ARG A 20 -2.19 14.55 -16.59
CA ARG A 20 -2.41 13.81 -15.33
C ARG A 20 -1.15 13.02 -14.98
N LYS A 21 -0.77 13.08 -13.71
CA LYS A 21 0.29 12.25 -13.13
C LYS A 21 -0.33 10.91 -12.69
N TYR A 22 0.03 9.83 -13.37
CA TYR A 22 -0.36 8.47 -12.99
C TYR A 22 0.77 7.81 -12.23
N TYR A 23 0.43 7.04 -11.21
CA TYR A 23 1.39 6.31 -10.40
C TYR A 23 1.31 4.82 -10.72
N SER A 24 2.44 4.13 -10.58
CA SER A 24 2.52 2.68 -10.67
C SER A 24 3.42 2.18 -9.55
N ILE A 25 3.12 0.99 -9.02
CA ILE A 25 3.97 0.38 -8.01
C ILE A 25 5.28 -0.06 -8.65
N THR A 26 6.39 0.15 -7.95
CA THR A 26 7.69 -0.38 -8.38
C THR A 26 7.90 -1.76 -7.77
N GLU A 27 8.88 -2.52 -8.26
CA GLU A 27 9.26 -3.81 -7.64
C GLU A 27 9.60 -3.65 -6.14
N LYS A 28 10.31 -2.58 -5.76
CA LYS A 28 10.56 -2.26 -4.35
C LYS A 28 9.25 -1.99 -3.59
N GLY A 29 8.30 -1.30 -4.22
CA GLY A 29 6.97 -1.05 -3.69
C GLY A 29 6.20 -2.35 -3.45
N GLU A 30 6.25 -3.30 -4.39
CA GLU A 30 5.61 -4.61 -4.26
C GLU A 30 6.18 -5.40 -3.09
N GLN A 31 7.51 -5.41 -2.93
CA GLN A 31 8.15 -6.06 -1.78
C GLN A 31 7.77 -5.42 -0.45
N GLU A 32 7.71 -4.08 -0.40
CA GLU A 32 7.28 -3.38 0.81
C GLU A 32 5.79 -3.63 1.11
N LEU A 33 4.95 -3.75 0.07
CA LEU A 33 3.54 -4.12 0.23
C LEU A 33 3.41 -5.53 0.84
N ILE A 34 4.17 -6.51 0.36
CA ILE A 34 4.21 -7.87 0.94
C ILE A 34 4.61 -7.81 2.42
N ASN A 35 5.68 -7.07 2.74
CA ASN A 35 6.15 -6.93 4.12
C ASN A 35 5.13 -6.22 5.02
N PHE A 36 4.47 -5.19 4.49
CA PHE A 36 3.38 -4.49 5.17
C PHE A 36 2.22 -5.45 5.47
N THR A 37 1.76 -6.22 4.49
CA THR A 37 0.67 -7.19 4.68
C THR A 37 1.00 -8.21 5.76
N LYS A 38 2.22 -8.76 5.78
CA LYS A 38 2.66 -9.68 6.86
C LYS A 38 2.61 -9.05 8.24
N ARG A 39 3.10 -7.81 8.38
CA ARG A 39 3.04 -7.06 9.65
C ARG A 39 1.59 -6.80 10.08
N TRP A 40 0.73 -6.46 9.12
CA TRP A 40 -0.69 -6.22 9.35
C TRP A 40 -1.40 -7.49 9.79
N GLU A 41 -1.16 -8.63 9.15
CA GLU A 41 -1.72 -9.93 9.54
C GLU A 41 -1.38 -10.26 10.99
N HIS A 42 -0.12 -10.10 11.39
CA HIS A 42 0.31 -10.33 12.77
C HIS A 42 -0.40 -9.39 13.77
N LEU A 43 -0.47 -8.10 13.45
CA LEU A 43 -1.16 -7.11 14.29
C LEU A 43 -2.64 -7.43 14.41
N SER A 44 -3.32 -7.66 13.28
CA SER A 44 -4.75 -7.96 13.24
C SER A 44 -5.08 -9.24 14.00
N HIS A 45 -4.26 -10.28 13.89
CA HIS A 45 -4.41 -11.51 14.67
C HIS A 45 -4.35 -11.22 16.17
N SER A 46 -3.35 -10.42 16.60
CA SER A 46 -3.18 -10.07 18.01
C SER A 46 -4.37 -9.27 18.55
N VAL A 47 -4.85 -8.28 17.80
CA VAL A 47 -6.04 -7.48 18.16
C VAL A 47 -7.28 -8.37 18.24
N ASN A 48 -7.52 -9.20 17.21
CA ASN A 48 -8.67 -10.09 17.18
C ASN A 48 -8.66 -11.11 18.32
N LYS A 49 -7.49 -11.58 18.74
CA LYS A 49 -7.35 -12.48 19.90
C LYS A 49 -7.74 -11.79 21.20
N VAL A 50 -7.43 -10.51 21.37
CA VAL A 50 -7.86 -9.73 22.54
C VAL A 50 -9.36 -9.52 22.52
N LEU A 51 -9.92 -9.10 21.39
CA LEU A 51 -11.36 -8.84 21.26
C LEU A 51 -12.19 -10.11 21.52
N LYS A 52 -11.80 -11.25 20.95
CA LYS A 52 -12.48 -12.54 21.17
C LYS A 52 -12.39 -13.07 22.60
N LYS A 53 -11.39 -12.65 23.39
CA LYS A 53 -11.30 -13.00 24.81
C LYS A 53 -12.21 -12.15 25.70
N GLY A 54 -12.66 -10.99 25.22
CA GLY A 54 -13.62 -10.14 25.93
C GLY A 54 -15.09 -10.56 25.75
N GLU A 55 -15.35 -11.62 24.97
CA GLU A 55 -16.69 -12.18 24.72
C GLU A 55 -17.01 -13.42 25.58
N MET A 56 -16.14 -13.75 26.55
CA MET A 56 -16.36 -14.82 27.56
C MET A 56 -16.69 -14.23 28.92
#